data_AF-A0A516P022-F1
#
_entry.id   AF-A0A516P022-F1
#
_cell.length_a   1.000
_cell.length_b   1.000
_cell.length_c   1.000
_cell.angle_alpha   90.00
_cell.angle_beta   90.00
_cell.angle_gamma   90.00
#
_symmetry.space_group_name_H-M   'P 1'
#
loop_
_entity.id
_entity.type
_entity.pdbx_description
1 polymer ?
#
loop_
_entity_poly.entity_id
_entity_poly.type
_entity_poly.pdbx_seq_one_letter_code
_entity_poly.pdbx_strand_id
1 'polypeptide(L)'
;MSFNKSEIINKICYTELVYGRINKKLKSNYSKSEIKRMLLKVLKDTPETDFQQIGKNIYVSNTINHIRITINSYTYRIITVDTLAIG
;
A
#
# COMPACT_ATOMS: atom_id res chain seq x y z
N MET A 1 -18.67 5.37 -7.47
CA MET A 1 -18.23 4.02 -7.06
C MET A 1 -17.85 4.12 -5.59
N SER A 2 -18.60 3.47 -4.69
CA SER A 2 -18.22 3.41 -3.28
C SER A 2 -17.01 2.50 -3.16
N PHE A 3 -15.92 3.02 -2.60
CA PHE A 3 -14.68 2.30 -2.44
C PHE A 3 -14.79 1.36 -1.23
N ASN A 4 -14.77 0.03 -1.43
CA ASN A 4 -14.89 -0.91 -0.30
C ASN A 4 -13.51 -1.19 0.32
N LYS A 5 -13.11 -0.36 1.28
CA LYS A 5 -11.83 -0.50 1.99
C LYS A 5 -11.69 -1.84 2.69
N SER A 6 -12.74 -2.34 3.31
CA SER A 6 -12.75 -3.61 4.03
C SER A 6 -12.46 -4.79 3.09
N GLU A 7 -13.03 -4.79 1.89
CA GLU A 7 -12.77 -5.81 0.87
C GLU A 7 -11.30 -5.82 0.45
N ILE A 8 -10.71 -4.65 0.19
CA ILE A 8 -9.31 -4.54 -0.20
C ILE A 8 -8.42 -5.10 0.90
N ILE A 9 -8.61 -4.65 2.14
CA ILE A 9 -7.81 -5.08 3.29
C ILE A 9 -7.88 -6.60 3.47
N ASN A 10 -9.06 -7.20 3.31
CA ASN A 10 -9.25 -8.64 3.49
C ASN A 10 -8.62 -9.49 2.36
N LYS A 11 -8.46 -8.90 1.16
CA LYS A 11 -7.96 -9.61 -0.02
C LYS A 11 -6.51 -9.27 -0.38
N ILE A 12 -5.82 -8.42 0.39
CA ILE A 12 -4.46 -8.01 0.03
C ILE A 12 -3.55 -9.24 -0.10
N CYS A 13 -2.74 -9.24 -1.14
CA CYS A 13 -1.75 -10.28 -1.36
C CYS A 13 -0.41 -9.70 -1.81
N TYR A 14 0.63 -10.52 -1.71
CA TYR A 14 2.01 -10.14 -1.94
C TYR A 14 2.70 -11.20 -2.77
N THR A 15 3.73 -10.80 -3.51
CA THR A 15 4.70 -11.74 -4.11
C THR A 15 6.08 -11.49 -3.54
N GLU A 16 6.98 -12.45 -3.70
CA GLU A 16 8.37 -12.33 -3.23
C GLU A 16 9.07 -11.07 -3.75
N LEU A 17 8.85 -10.73 -5.02
CA LEU A 17 9.42 -9.53 -5.66
C LEU A 17 8.95 -8.21 -5.02
N VAL A 18 7.76 -8.17 -4.43
CA VAL A 18 7.18 -6.95 -3.86
C VAL A 18 7.93 -6.53 -2.60
N TYR A 19 8.35 -7.48 -1.76
CA TYR A 19 9.11 -7.15 -0.54
C TYR A 19 10.44 -6.47 -0.87
N GLY A 20 11.16 -6.97 -1.87
CA GLY A 20 12.40 -6.34 -2.34
C GLY A 20 12.19 -4.93 -2.89
N ARG A 21 11.11 -4.71 -3.66
CA ARG A 21 10.75 -3.37 -4.16
C ARG A 21 10.45 -2.39 -3.03
N ILE A 22 9.72 -2.84 -2.00
CA ILE A 22 9.37 -2.03 -0.84
C ILE A 22 10.61 -1.58 -0.08
N ASN A 23 11.50 -2.51 0.28
CA ASN A 23 12.75 -2.19 0.95
C ASN A 23 13.62 -1.22 0.14
N LYS A 24 13.72 -1.42 -1.18
CA LYS A 24 14.46 -0.50 -2.07
C LYS A 24 13.86 0.91 -2.06
N LYS A 25 12.53 1.03 -2.09
CA LYS A 25 11.82 2.33 -2.13
C LYS A 25 11.89 3.06 -0.80
N LEU A 26 11.84 2.34 0.31
CA LEU A 26 11.93 2.91 1.66
C LEU A 26 13.38 3.02 2.19
N LYS A 27 14.38 2.56 1.41
CA LYS A 27 15.78 2.47 1.84
C LYS A 27 15.93 1.73 3.19
N SER A 28 15.21 0.63 3.35
CA SER A 28 15.13 -0.15 4.59
C SER A 28 15.48 -1.62 4.36
N ASN A 29 15.59 -2.39 5.46
CA ASN A 29 15.87 -3.83 5.46
C ASN A 29 14.79 -4.60 6.24
N TYR A 30 13.52 -4.21 6.09
CA TYR A 30 12.43 -4.86 6.80
C TYR A 30 12.25 -6.32 6.36
N SER A 31 11.97 -7.18 7.33
CA SER A 31 11.48 -8.53 7.08
C SER A 31 10.10 -8.51 6.42
N LYS A 32 9.73 -9.61 5.78
CA LYS A 32 8.40 -9.78 5.16
C LYS A 32 7.28 -9.52 6.16
N SER A 33 7.44 -9.98 7.40
CA SER A 33 6.46 -9.82 8.47
C SER A 33 6.31 -8.37 8.92
N GLU A 34 7.42 -7.63 9.01
CA GLU A 34 7.40 -6.19 9.31
C GLU A 34 6.70 -5.41 8.20
N ILE A 35 7.01 -5.71 6.93
CA ILE A 35 6.36 -5.09 5.77
C ILE A 35 4.84 -5.35 5.81
N LYS A 36 4.41 -6.60 6.03
CA LYS A 36 2.98 -6.93 6.12
C LYS A 36 2.28 -6.15 7.24
N ARG A 37 2.86 -6.12 8.45
CA ARG A 37 2.28 -5.40 9.60
C ARG A 37 2.21 -3.90 9.33
N MET A 38 3.28 -3.31 8.83
CA MET A 38 3.35 -1.88 8.51
C MET A 38 2.28 -1.51 7.47
N LEU A 39 2.22 -2.24 6.34
CA LEU A 39 1.26 -1.93 5.29
C LEU A 39 -0.19 -2.16 5.74
N LEU A 40 -0.47 -3.23 6.47
CA LEU A 40 -1.81 -3.48 7.00
C LEU A 40 -2.25 -2.37 7.97
N LYS A 41 -1.34 -1.90 8.83
CA LYS A 41 -1.59 -0.77 9.72
C LYS A 41 -1.88 0.50 8.93
N VAL A 42 -1.03 0.83 7.95
CA VAL A 42 -1.23 2.00 7.08
C VAL A 42 -2.58 1.93 6.36
N LEU A 43 -2.94 0.80 5.78
CA LEU A 43 -4.23 0.64 5.10
C LEU A 43 -5.42 0.80 6.06
N LYS A 44 -5.33 0.30 7.29
CA LYS A 44 -6.38 0.47 8.31
C LYS A 44 -6.50 1.91 8.78
N ASP A 45 -5.38 2.58 9.01
CA ASP A 45 -5.33 3.93 9.58
C ASP A 45 -5.60 5.03 8.53
N THR A 46 -5.49 4.72 7.24
CA THR A 46 -5.75 5.68 6.15
C THR A 46 -7.26 5.80 5.88
N PRO A 47 -7.86 7.01 5.85
CA PRO A 47 -9.28 7.18 5.55
C PRO A 47 -9.58 6.85 4.08
N GLU A 48 -10.83 6.43 3.79
CA GLU A 48 -11.23 6.04 2.43
C GLU A 48 -11.07 7.17 1.40
N THR A 49 -11.15 8.42 1.84
CA THR A 49 -10.93 9.61 1.00
C THR A 49 -9.52 9.67 0.39
N ASP A 50 -8.54 9.01 1.01
CA ASP A 50 -7.16 8.95 0.55
C ASP A 50 -6.87 7.72 -0.32
N PHE A 51 -7.91 6.95 -0.66
CA PHE A 51 -7.86 5.89 -1.64
C PHE A 51 -8.35 6.41 -3.00
N GLN A 52 -7.50 6.29 -4.00
CA GLN A 52 -7.79 6.74 -5.35
C GLN A 52 -7.55 5.61 -6.34
N GLN A 53 -8.59 5.21 -7.08
CA GLN A 53 -8.42 4.28 -8.19
C GLN A 53 -8.17 5.05 -9.49
N ILE A 54 -7.07 4.74 -10.18
CA ILE A 54 -6.77 5.25 -11.52
C ILE A 54 -6.44 4.04 -12.40
N GLY A 55 -7.35 3.74 -13.34
CA GLY A 55 -7.27 2.54 -14.18
C GLY A 55 -7.22 1.26 -13.33
N LYS A 56 -6.18 0.45 -13.56
CA LYS A 56 -5.95 -0.85 -12.87
C LYS A 56 -5.30 -0.74 -11.50
N ASN A 57 -5.03 0.47 -11.02
CA ASN A 57 -4.29 0.71 -9.79
C ASN A 57 -5.14 1.48 -8.80
N ILE A 58 -5.02 1.09 -7.54
CA ILE A 58 -5.50 1.81 -6.37
C ILE A 58 -4.27 2.41 -5.69
N TYR A 59 -4.31 3.70 -5.43
CA TYR A 59 -3.30 4.45 -4.69
C TYR A 59 -3.84 4.79 -3.33
N VAL A 60 -3.08 4.48 -2.27
CA VAL A 60 -3.43 4.80 -0.89
C VAL A 60 -2.36 5.74 -0.37
N SER A 61 -2.69 7.02 -0.22
CA SER A 61 -1.72 8.03 0.21
C SER A 61 -1.86 8.24 1.72
N ASN A 62 -0.84 7.89 2.49
CA ASN A 62 -0.81 8.12 3.93
C ASN A 62 0.26 9.19 4.23
N THR A 63 -0.21 10.42 4.46
CA THR A 63 0.66 11.57 4.73
C THR A 63 1.35 11.49 6.09
N ILE A 64 0.71 10.87 7.10
CA ILE A 64 1.27 10.65 8.43
C ILE A 64 2.54 9.78 8.37
N ASN A 65 2.51 8.72 7.56
CA ASN A 65 3.64 7.80 7.37
C ASN A 65 4.52 8.21 6.19
N HIS A 66 4.20 9.30 5.50
CA HIS A 66 4.89 9.77 4.29
C HIS A 66 5.09 8.69 3.22
N ILE A 67 4.09 7.81 3.03
CA ILE A 67 4.14 6.78 2.00
C ILE A 67 2.86 6.73 1.16
N ARG A 68 3.00 6.29 -0.09
CA ARG A 68 1.91 5.89 -0.96
C ARG A 68 2.02 4.42 -1.29
N ILE A 69 0.95 3.66 -1.06
CA ILE A 69 0.85 2.25 -1.43
C ILE A 69 0.13 2.15 -2.78
N THR A 70 0.69 1.39 -3.71
CA THR A 70 0.03 1.06 -4.98
C THR A 70 -0.45 -0.39 -4.95
N ILE A 71 -1.73 -0.61 -5.22
CA ILE A 71 -2.41 -1.91 -5.20
C ILE A 71 -3.04 -2.16 -6.57
N ASN A 72 -2.97 -3.38 -7.09
CA ASN A 72 -3.72 -3.74 -8.29
C ASN A 72 -5.22 -3.89 -7.97
N SER A 73 -6.10 -3.24 -8.72
CA SER A 73 -7.56 -3.24 -8.45
C SER A 73 -8.24 -4.58 -8.71
N TYR A 74 -7.69 -5.43 -9.58
CA TYR A 74 -8.30 -6.72 -9.93
C TYR A 74 -7.89 -7.85 -8.99
N THR A 75 -6.65 -7.81 -8.49
CA THR A 75 -6.05 -8.90 -7.71
C THR A 75 -5.77 -8.53 -6.27
N TYR A 76 -5.96 -7.26 -5.88
CA TYR A 76 -5.58 -6.68 -4.59
C TYR A 76 -4.11 -6.92 -4.20
N ARG A 77 -3.26 -7.22 -5.19
CA ARG A 77 -1.83 -7.41 -4.99
C ARG A 77 -1.18 -6.05 -4.74
N ILE A 78 -0.41 -5.94 -3.65
CA ILE A 78 0.49 -4.80 -3.43
C ILE A 78 1.55 -4.80 -4.54
N ILE A 79 1.69 -3.69 -5.25
CA ILE A 79 2.62 -3.54 -6.38
C ILE A 79 3.95 -2.93 -5.90
N THR A 80 3.86 -1.81 -5.16
CA THR A 80 4.99 -1.05 -4.66
C THR A 80 4.55 -0.09 -3.54
N VAL A 81 5.53 0.52 -2.88
CA VAL A 81 5.35 1.76 -2.14
C VAL A 81 6.24 2.86 -2.72
N ASP A 82 5.87 4.11 -2.48
CA ASP A 82 6.68 5.28 -2.76
C ASP A 82 6.71 6.18 -1.52
N THR A 83 7.83 6.85 -1.26
CA THR A 83 7.91 7.91 -0.27
C THR A 83 7.25 9.16 -0.82
N LEU A 84 6.37 9.78 -0.05
CA LEU A 84 5.84 11.10 -0.37
C LEU A 84 6.86 12.14 0.06
N ALA A 85 7.11 13.15 -0.79
CA ALA A 85 7.96 14.27 -0.41
C ALA A 85 7.33 14.98 0.81
N ILE A 86 8.18 15.37 1.75
CA ILE A 86 7.82 16.34 2.78
C ILE A 86 7.98 17.69 2.09
N GLY A 87 6.86 18.41 1.93
CA GLY A 87 6.85 19.78 1.41
C GLY A 87 7.37 20.77 2.45
#